data_AF-A0A240UT17-F1
#
_entry.id   AF-A0A240UT17-F1
#
_cell.length_a   1.000
_cell.length_b   1.000
_cell.length_c   1.000
_cell.angle_alpha   90.00
_cell.angle_beta   90.00
_cell.angle_gamma   90.00
#
_symmetry.space_group_name_H-M   'P 1'
#
loop_
_entity.id
_entity.type
_entity.pdbx_description
1 polymer ?
#
loop_
_entity_poly.entity_id
_entity_poly.type
_entity_poly.pdbx_seq_one_letter_code
_entity_poly.pdbx_strand_id
1 'polypeptide(L)'
;MNRRRSSVPAFSLAMAAGAAIWALSPLASGHTEPWDSALYYSVALVLAGIGSALVTSGPLSALHAGCLIGQILFAMTLLPIEPLFVVGIGFMLAWSLLFLASAGLCLVVRPMLIRAFRQRF
;
A
#
# COMPACT_ATOMS: atom_id res chain seq x y z
N MET A 1 16.33 -8.53 -22.91
CA MET A 1 16.64 -7.53 -21.85
C MET A 1 15.84 -7.88 -20.60
N ASN A 2 16.43 -8.66 -19.67
CA ASN A 2 15.80 -9.01 -18.40
C ASN A 2 15.64 -7.74 -17.55
N ARG A 3 14.44 -7.15 -17.51
CA ARG A 3 14.13 -6.08 -16.56
C ARG A 3 14.21 -6.70 -15.16
N ARG A 4 15.36 -6.58 -14.49
CA ARG A 4 15.47 -6.88 -13.07
C ARG A 4 14.43 -6.00 -12.38
N ARG A 5 13.38 -6.61 -11.84
CA ARG A 5 12.38 -5.92 -11.02
C ARG A 5 13.12 -5.44 -9.77
N SER A 6 13.46 -4.15 -9.71
CA SER A 6 14.21 -3.60 -8.58
C SER A 6 13.31 -3.57 -7.35
N SER A 7 13.67 -4.33 -6.31
CA SER A 7 12.86 -4.49 -5.10
C SER A 7 12.95 -3.28 -4.16
N VAL A 8 14.12 -2.62 -4.09
CA VAL A 8 14.35 -1.48 -3.19
C VAL A 8 13.43 -0.28 -3.48
N PRO A 9 13.34 0.27 -4.71
CA PRO A 9 12.47 1.41 -4.96
C PRO A 9 10.99 1.07 -4.79
N ALA A 10 10.59 -0.16 -5.12
CA ALA A 10 9.23 -0.65 -4.90
C ALA A 10 8.90 -0.70 -3.40
N PHE A 11 9.82 -1.26 -2.61
CA PHE A 11 9.71 -1.31 -1.16
C PHE A 11 9.64 0.10 -0.56
N SER A 12 10.58 0.98 -0.89
CA SER A 12 10.65 2.33 -0.33
C SER A 12 9.42 3.17 -0.68
N LEU A 13 8.92 3.08 -1.92
CA LEU A 13 7.71 3.79 -2.31
C LEU A 13 6.47 3.27 -1.57
N ALA A 14 6.32 1.94 -1.50
CA ALA A 14 5.18 1.35 -0.81
C ALA A 14 5.24 1.63 0.70
N MET A 15 6.44 1.67 1.28
CA MET A 15 6.67 2.10 2.67
C MET A 15 6.23 3.54 2.90
N ALA A 16 6.63 4.46 2.03
CA ALA A 16 6.17 5.84 2.11
C ALA A 16 4.63 5.93 1.96
N ALA A 17 4.04 5.17 1.04
CA ALA A 17 2.59 5.12 0.87
C ALA A 17 1.87 4.56 2.11
N GLY A 18 2.39 3.49 2.73
CA GLY A 18 1.85 2.94 3.98
C GLY A 18 1.90 3.96 5.12
N ALA A 19 3.04 4.62 5.32
CA ALA A 19 3.17 5.69 6.31
C ALA A 19 2.20 6.86 6.03
N ALA A 20 2.00 7.21 4.75
CA ALA A 20 1.07 8.27 4.37
C ALA A 20 -0.40 7.96 4.70
N ILE A 21 -0.82 6.69 4.65
CA ILE A 21 -2.17 6.28 5.07
C ILE A 21 -2.39 6.65 6.54
N TRP A 22 -1.39 6.46 7.39
CA TRP A 22 -1.52 6.85 8.79
C TRP A 22 -1.43 8.36 8.98
N ALA A 23 -0.45 9.01 8.34
CA ALA A 23 -0.25 10.45 8.47
C ALA A 23 -1.48 11.26 8.05
N LEU A 24 -2.23 10.78 7.05
CA LEU A 24 -3.40 11.45 6.52
C LEU A 24 -4.70 11.07 7.24
N SER A 25 -4.71 10.04 8.09
CA SER A 25 -5.93 9.56 8.74
C SER A 25 -6.65 10.63 9.56
N PRO A 26 -5.99 11.39 10.45
CA PRO A 26 -6.67 12.40 11.25
C PRO A 26 -7.33 13.49 10.41
N LEU A 27 -6.68 13.87 9.29
CA LEU A 27 -7.15 14.93 8.40
C LEU A 27 -8.31 14.47 7.52
N ALA A 28 -8.28 13.23 7.05
CA ALA A 28 -9.25 12.71 6.09
C ALA A 28 -10.46 12.02 6.73
N SER A 29 -10.28 11.42 7.91
CA SER A 29 -11.32 10.63 8.58
C SER A 29 -11.71 11.16 9.96
N GLY A 30 -10.94 12.08 10.54
CA GLY A 30 -11.11 12.53 11.93
C GLY A 30 -10.61 11.52 12.97
N HIS A 31 -10.10 10.35 12.55
CA HIS A 31 -9.61 9.30 13.44
C HIS A 31 -8.10 9.15 13.36
N THR A 32 -7.47 8.92 14.51
CA THR A 32 -6.02 8.64 14.58
C THR A 32 -5.69 7.33 13.88
N GLU A 33 -6.47 6.29 14.16
CA GLU A 33 -6.27 4.97 13.59
C GLU A 33 -7.01 4.87 12.25
N PRO A 34 -6.33 4.56 11.13
CA PRO A 34 -6.98 4.50 9.83
C PRO A 34 -8.19 3.57 9.79
N TRP A 35 -8.09 2.42 10.47
CA TRP A 35 -9.12 1.38 10.47
C TRP A 35 -10.39 1.74 11.24
N ASP A 36 -10.39 2.81 12.05
CA ASP A 36 -11.62 3.31 12.67
C ASP A 36 -12.59 3.89 11.63
N SER A 37 -12.07 4.26 10.46
CA SER A 37 -12.88 4.63 9.29
C SER A 37 -12.68 3.61 8.17
N ALA A 38 -13.55 2.60 8.13
CA ALA A 38 -13.53 1.55 7.12
C ALA A 38 -13.50 2.10 5.69
N LEU A 39 -14.26 3.17 5.40
CA LEU A 39 -14.28 3.81 4.09
C LEU A 39 -12.93 4.44 3.75
N TYR A 40 -12.39 5.27 4.65
CA TYR A 40 -11.09 5.91 4.45
C TYR A 40 -9.99 4.85 4.22
N TYR A 41 -9.91 3.87 5.11
CA TYR A 41 -8.85 2.88 5.07
C TYR A 41 -8.92 2.01 3.82
N SER A 42 -10.12 1.57 3.43
CA SER A 42 -10.34 0.83 2.18
C SER A 42 -9.83 1.61 0.97
N VAL A 43 -10.27 2.86 0.83
CA VAL A 43 -9.91 3.71 -0.31
C VAL A 43 -8.41 4.01 -0.31
N ALA A 44 -7.85 4.35 0.84
CA ALA A 44 -6.43 4.67 0.98
C ALA A 44 -5.55 3.46 0.61
N LEU A 45 -5.89 2.25 1.05
CA LEU A 45 -5.17 1.02 0.70
C LEU A 45 -5.24 0.71 -0.80
N VAL A 46 -6.42 0.87 -1.42
CA VAL A 46 -6.60 0.66 -2.87
C VAL A 46 -5.77 1.68 -3.66
N LEU A 47 -5.86 2.96 -3.31
CA LEU A 47 -5.11 4.02 -4.00
C LEU A 47 -3.60 3.87 -3.81
N ALA A 48 -3.14 3.53 -2.60
CA ALA A 48 -1.73 3.26 -2.32
C ALA A 48 -1.22 2.05 -3.11
N GLY A 49 -2.01 0.99 -3.24
CA GLY A 49 -1.67 -0.20 -4.01
C GLY A 49 -1.53 0.10 -5.50
N ILE A 50 -2.53 0.77 -6.08
CA ILE A 50 -2.51 1.20 -7.48
C ILE A 50 -1.34 2.15 -7.73
N GLY A 51 -1.20 3.20 -6.92
CA GLY A 51 -0.14 4.21 -7.07
C GLY A 51 1.26 3.59 -7.02
N SER A 52 1.50 2.71 -6.06
CA SER A 52 2.80 2.03 -5.91
C SER A 52 3.12 1.11 -7.10
N ALA A 53 2.11 0.40 -7.63
CA ALA A 53 2.21 -0.48 -8.80
C ALA A 53 2.30 0.26 -10.15
N LEU A 54 1.78 1.48 -10.23
CA LEU A 54 1.91 2.34 -11.41
C LEU A 54 3.33 2.90 -11.53
N VAL A 55 3.88 3.40 -10.43
CA VAL A 55 5.19 4.07 -10.41
C VAL A 55 6.35 3.08 -10.50
N THR A 56 6.22 1.91 -9.86
CA THR A 56 7.32 0.94 -9.80
C THR A 56 7.02 -0.34 -10.57
N SER A 57 8.03 -1.20 -10.75
CA SER A 57 7.90 -2.49 -11.44
C SER A 57 8.42 -3.65 -10.58
N GLY A 58 8.42 -3.47 -9.24
CA GLY A 58 8.97 -4.43 -8.29
C GLY A 58 8.14 -5.71 -8.14
N PRO A 59 8.66 -6.72 -7.44
CA PRO A 59 7.86 -7.86 -7.03
C PRO A 59 6.77 -7.42 -6.05
N LEU A 60 5.60 -8.08 -6.12
CA LEU A 60 4.46 -7.76 -5.27
C LEU A 60 4.77 -7.92 -3.77
N SER A 61 5.66 -8.85 -3.42
CA SER A 61 6.16 -9.02 -2.06
C SER A 61 6.92 -7.80 -1.52
N ALA A 62 7.70 -7.11 -2.36
CA ALA A 62 8.39 -5.89 -1.95
C ALA A 62 7.41 -4.74 -1.71
N LEU A 63 6.37 -4.61 -2.55
CA LEU A 63 5.31 -3.63 -2.35
C LEU A 63 4.53 -3.90 -1.05
N HIS A 64 4.15 -5.15 -0.82
CA HIS A 64 3.39 -5.53 0.36
C HIS A 64 4.20 -5.34 1.65
N ALA A 65 5.44 -5.83 1.67
CA ALA A 65 6.34 -5.65 2.81
C ALA A 65 6.63 -4.16 3.08
N GLY A 66 6.85 -3.37 2.04
CA GLY A 66 7.04 -1.92 2.15
C GLY A 66 5.83 -1.28 2.83
N CYS A 67 4.64 -1.47 2.27
CA CYS A 67 3.40 -0.90 2.82
C CYS A 67 3.18 -1.27 4.29
N LEU A 68 3.33 -2.55 4.64
CA LEU A 68 3.20 -3.00 6.03
C LEU A 68 4.23 -2.32 6.94
N ILE A 69 5.50 -2.34 6.58
CA ILE A 69 6.56 -1.72 7.40
C ILE A 69 6.33 -0.22 7.57
N GLY A 70 5.89 0.47 6.52
CA GLY A 70 5.56 1.91 6.59
C GLY A 70 4.43 2.20 7.57
N GLN A 71 3.36 1.39 7.53
CA GLN A 71 2.25 1.52 8.46
C GLN A 71 2.67 1.20 9.90
N ILE A 72 3.43 0.12 10.13
CA ILE A 72 3.91 -0.28 11.46
C ILE A 72 4.79 0.80 12.06
N LEU A 73 5.78 1.27 11.32
CA LEU A 73 6.72 2.28 11.81
C LEU A 73 6.00 3.58 12.16
N PHE A 74 5.01 3.98 11.37
CA PHE A 74 4.22 5.16 11.68
C PHE A 74 3.25 4.93 12.85
N ALA A 75 2.63 3.75 12.94
CA ALA A 75 1.80 3.40 14.10
C ALA A 75 2.60 3.47 15.41
N MET A 76 3.86 3.01 15.40
CA MET A 76 4.74 3.06 16.57
C MET A 76 5.13 4.47 17.01
N THR A 77 5.01 5.49 16.14
CA THR A 77 5.26 6.89 16.54
C THR A 77 4.03 7.56 17.14
N LEU A 78 2.83 7.03 16.89
CA LEU A 78 1.56 7.62 17.34
C LEU A 78 0.90 6.86 18.49
N LEU A 79 0.96 5.53 18.47
CA LEU A 79 0.21 4.68 19.39
C LEU A 79 1.10 4.18 20.53
N PRO A 80 0.58 4.17 21.78
CA PRO A 80 1.26 3.49 22.88
C PRO A 80 1.33 1.98 22.60
N ILE A 81 2.46 1.38 22.97
CA ILE A 81 2.66 -0.07 22.81
C ILE A 81 1.93 -0.79 23.93
N GLU A 82 0.65 -1.06 23.70
CA GLU A 82 -0.25 -1.80 24.58
C GLU A 82 -0.55 -3.20 24.02
N PRO A 83 -1.08 -4.16 24.82
CA PRO A 83 -1.39 -5.52 24.33
C PRO A 83 -2.28 -5.56 23.08
N LEU A 84 -3.16 -4.57 22.92
CA LEU A 84 -4.03 -4.41 21.75
C LEU A 84 -3.27 -4.03 20.48
N PHE A 85 -2.03 -3.52 20.58
CA PHE A 85 -1.19 -3.20 19.44
C PHE A 85 -0.97 -4.43 18.53
N VAL A 86 -0.70 -5.59 19.12
CA VAL A 86 -0.51 -6.86 18.37
C VAL A 86 -1.79 -7.25 17.62
N VAL A 87 -2.95 -7.03 18.24
CA VAL A 87 -4.26 -7.26 17.60
C VAL A 87 -4.45 -6.30 16.43
N GLY A 88 -4.10 -5.02 16.61
CA GLY A 88 -4.11 -4.00 15.56
C GLY A 88 -3.23 -4.38 14.36
N ILE A 89 -2.02 -4.93 14.61
CA ILE A 89 -1.16 -5.48 13.55
C ILE A 89 -1.83 -6.62 12.80
N GLY A 90 -2.55 -7.51 13.50
CA GLY A 90 -3.34 -8.57 12.89
C GLY A 90 -4.44 -8.04 11.96
N PHE A 91 -5.20 -7.03 12.41
CA PHE A 91 -6.17 -6.34 11.56
C PHE A 91 -5.49 -5.67 10.37
N MET A 92 -4.39 -4.96 10.58
CA MET A 92 -3.64 -4.30 9.51
C MET A 92 -3.17 -5.31 8.44
N LEU A 93 -2.72 -6.50 8.84
CA LEU A 93 -2.40 -7.59 7.91
C LEU A 93 -3.62 -8.03 7.09
N ALA A 94 -4.77 -8.22 7.73
CA ALA A 94 -6.01 -8.61 7.03
C ALA A 94 -6.43 -7.54 6.01
N TRP A 95 -6.43 -6.26 6.42
CA TRP A 95 -6.77 -5.13 5.56
C TRP A 95 -5.76 -4.93 4.42
N SER A 96 -4.47 -5.22 4.65
CA SER A 96 -3.42 -5.10 3.63
C SER A 96 -3.68 -5.95 2.37
N LEU A 97 -4.59 -6.94 2.44
CA LEU A 97 -5.05 -7.69 1.26
C LEU A 97 -5.71 -6.79 0.21
N LEU A 98 -6.35 -5.68 0.59
CA LEU A 98 -6.88 -4.69 -0.37
C LEU A 98 -5.76 -3.99 -1.14
N PHE A 99 -4.69 -3.62 -0.44
CA PHE A 99 -3.48 -3.08 -1.08
C PHE A 99 -2.87 -4.12 -2.03
N LEU A 100 -2.73 -5.37 -1.58
CA LEU A 100 -2.15 -6.44 -2.38
C LEU A 100 -2.98 -6.73 -3.64
N ALA A 101 -4.30 -6.82 -3.50
CA ALA A 101 -5.22 -7.09 -4.60
C ALA A 101 -5.21 -5.97 -5.64
N SER A 102 -5.28 -4.71 -5.19
CA SER A 102 -5.27 -3.54 -6.09
C SER A 102 -3.92 -3.35 -6.79
N ALA A 103 -2.79 -3.52 -6.09
CA ALA A 103 -1.46 -3.49 -6.67
C ALA A 103 -1.27 -4.64 -7.69
N GLY A 104 -1.68 -5.85 -7.34
CA GLY A 104 -1.63 -7.03 -8.21
C GLY A 104 -2.44 -6.83 -9.49
N LEU A 105 -3.69 -6.38 -9.36
CA LEU A 105 -4.57 -6.06 -10.50
C LEU A 105 -3.93 -5.00 -11.41
N CYS A 106 -3.39 -3.92 -10.82
CA CYS A 106 -2.73 -2.87 -11.57
C CYS A 106 -1.52 -3.39 -12.37
N LEU A 107 -0.68 -4.24 -11.76
CA LEU A 107 0.48 -4.82 -12.45
C LEU A 107 0.08 -5.75 -13.62
N VAL A 108 -1.08 -6.41 -13.52
CA VAL A 108 -1.63 -7.27 -14.59
C VAL A 108 -2.23 -6.44 -15.73
N VAL A 109 -3.02 -5.41 -15.40
CA VAL A 109 -3.78 -4.63 -16.39
C VAL A 109 -2.91 -3.62 -17.14
N ARG A 110 -1.97 -2.96 -16.45
CA ARG A 110 -1.08 -1.94 -17.04
C ARG A 110 -0.40 -2.37 -18.35
N PRO A 111 0.25 -3.55 -18.46
CA PRO A 111 0.87 -3.96 -19.72
C PRO A 111 -0.16 -4.26 -20.82
N MET A 112 -1.38 -4.71 -20.47
CA MET A 112 -2.45 -4.94 -21.44
C MET A 112 -2.90 -3.61 -22.06
N LEU A 113 -3.10 -2.59 -21.24
CA LEU A 113 -3.46 -1.25 -21.70
C LEU A 113 -2.38 -0.64 -22.59
N ILE A 114 -1.12 -0.72 -22.18
CA ILE A 114 0.01 -0.19 -22.98
C ILE A 114 0.08 -0.87 -24.35
N ARG A 115 -0.18 -2.19 -24.42
CA ARG A 115 -0.22 -2.93 -25.69
C ARG A 115 -1.40 -2.51 -26.56
N ALA A 116 -2.60 -2.39 -25.98
CA ALA A 116 -3.80 -1.98 -26.71
C ALA A 116 -3.65 -0.58 -27.32
N PHE A 117 -3.07 0.37 -26.58
CA PHE A 117 -2.80 1.72 -27.09
C PHE A 117 -1.77 1.71 -28.22
N ARG A 118 -0.70 0.91 -28.11
CA ARG A 118 0.34 0.79 -29.16
C ARG A 118 -0.15 0.16 -30.46
N GLN A 119 -1.21 -0.65 -30.45
CA GLN A 119 -1.75 -1.22 -31.69
C GLN A 119 -2.75 -0.31 -32.39
N ARG A 120 -3.21 0.74 -31.71
CA ARG A 120 -4.24 1.65 -32.21
C ARG A 120 -3.67 2.94 -32.83
N PHE A 121 -2.41 3.26 -32.55
CA PHE A 121 -1.67 4.43 -33.03
C PHE A 121 -0.26 4.01 -33.42
#